data_AF-A0A1A8NU08-F1
#
_entry.id   AF-A0A1A8NU08-F1
#
_cell.length_a   1.000
_cell.length_b   1.000
_cell.length_c   1.000
_cell.angle_alpha   90.00
_cell.angle_beta   90.00
_cell.angle_gamma   90.00
#
_symmetry.space_group_name_H-M   'P 1'
#
loop_
_entity.id
_entity.type
_entity.pdbx_description
1 polymer ?
#
loop_
_entity_poly.entity_id
_entity_poly.type
_entity_poly.pdbx_seq_one_letter_code
_entity_poly.pdbx_strand_id
1 'polypeptide(L)'
;LHGRPVPFATAGDCYSAAKCPQGQFSINLIGTGLKVAQVTKWTSQGNYVSVKVHRSEDGTRIYGRCGGFCGKCIPQAHNGLLLTVH
;
A
#
# COMPACT_ATOMS: atom_id res chain seq x y z
N LEU A 1 12.62 -0.48 23.60
CA LEU A 1 11.50 -0.31 22.66
C LEU A 1 12.04 -0.65 21.26
N HIS A 2 11.82 -1.87 20.76
CA HIS A 2 12.45 -2.33 19.51
C HIS A 2 11.41 -2.39 18.40
N GLY A 3 11.63 -1.63 17.33
CA GLY A 3 10.80 -1.59 16.13
C GLY A 3 11.31 -0.53 15.17
N ARG A 4 11.09 -0.71 13.87
CA ARG A 4 11.36 0.31 12.85
C ARG A 4 10.03 0.95 12.42
N PRO A 5 9.97 2.27 12.21
CA PRO A 5 8.78 2.90 11.65
C PRO A 5 8.39 2.27 10.31
N VAL A 6 7.09 2.03 10.12
CA VAL A 6 6.54 1.55 8.85
C VAL A 6 5.98 2.75 8.10
N PRO A 7 6.47 3.07 6.89
CA PRO A 7 5.94 4.19 6.12
C PRO A 7 4.47 4.00 5.77
N PHE A 8 3.74 5.10 5.63
CA PHE A 8 2.32 5.07 5.28
C PHE A 8 2.06 4.37 3.95
N ALA A 9 0.90 3.70 3.87
CA ALA A 9 0.46 2.98 2.67
C ALA A 9 1.46 1.91 2.17
N THR A 10 2.29 1.37 3.08
CA THR A 10 3.19 0.26 2.78
C THR A 10 2.74 -1.00 3.51
N ALA A 11 3.00 -2.15 2.90
CA ALA A 11 2.82 -3.44 3.54
C ALA A 11 3.81 -4.44 2.94
N GLY A 12 4.22 -5.42 3.75
CA GLY A 12 5.08 -6.51 3.32
C GLY A 12 5.09 -7.63 4.34
N ASP A 13 5.56 -8.79 3.91
CA ASP A 13 5.71 -9.97 4.74
C ASP A 13 6.79 -10.90 4.16
N CYS A 14 7.21 -11.85 4.99
CA CYS A 14 8.15 -12.93 4.68
C CYS A 14 7.45 -14.29 4.68
N TYR A 15 6.21 -14.38 4.24
CA TYR A 15 5.39 -15.59 4.42
C TYR A 15 5.68 -16.70 3.40
N SER A 16 5.65 -16.41 2.09
CA SER A 16 5.80 -17.45 1.06
C SER A 16 6.13 -16.90 -0.33
N ALA A 17 6.71 -17.72 -1.21
CA ALA A 17 6.85 -17.40 -2.64
C ALA A 17 5.56 -17.58 -3.46
N ALA A 18 4.48 -18.10 -2.85
CA ALA A 18 3.18 -18.21 -3.49
C ALA A 18 2.48 -16.84 -3.56
N LYS A 19 1.44 -16.73 -4.39
CA LYS A 19 0.64 -15.49 -4.53
C LYS A 19 -0.32 -15.24 -3.35
N CYS A 20 0.18 -15.36 -2.12
CA CYS A 20 -0.57 -15.31 -0.87
C CYS A 20 0.05 -14.30 0.13
N PRO A 21 0.02 -12.98 -0.19
CA PRO A 21 0.57 -11.96 0.69
C PRO A 21 -0.26 -11.84 1.98
N GLN A 22 0.41 -11.72 3.11
CA GLN A 22 -0.15 -11.57 4.45
C GLN A 22 -0.08 -10.13 4.97
N GLY A 23 0.88 -9.33 4.49
CA GLY A 23 0.99 -7.92 4.85
C GLY A 23 -0.22 -7.13 4.36
N GLN A 24 -0.70 -6.19 5.17
CA GLN A 24 -1.89 -5.39 4.83
C GLN A 24 -1.73 -3.92 5.24
N PHE A 25 -2.38 -3.03 4.50
CA PHE A 25 -2.59 -1.65 4.91
C PHE A 25 -4.01 -1.20 4.52
N SER A 26 -4.52 -0.19 5.22
CA SER A 26 -5.76 0.49 4.84
C SER A 26 -5.63 2.00 5.01
N ILE A 27 -6.33 2.75 4.17
CA ILE A 27 -6.42 4.21 4.20
C ILE A 27 -7.91 4.55 4.18
N ASN A 28 -8.34 5.41 5.09
CA ASN A 28 -9.70 5.94 5.14
C ASN A 28 -9.64 7.46 5.33
N LEU A 29 -10.04 8.21 4.29
CA LEU A 29 -10.02 9.67 4.24
C LEU A 29 -11.44 10.27 4.27
N ILE A 30 -12.45 9.49 4.63
CA ILE A 30 -13.83 9.98 4.62
C ILE A 30 -14.03 11.09 5.64
N GLY A 31 -14.75 12.12 5.22
CA GLY A 31 -15.01 13.31 6.03
C GLY A 31 -13.82 14.26 6.16
N THR A 32 -12.67 13.95 5.56
CA THR A 32 -11.48 14.82 5.63
C THR A 32 -11.39 15.85 4.51
N GLY A 33 -12.21 15.72 3.46
CA GLY A 33 -12.08 16.51 2.23
C GLY A 33 -10.88 16.10 1.35
N LEU A 34 -10.16 15.02 1.71
CA LEU A 34 -9.02 14.50 0.95
C LEU A 34 -9.36 13.16 0.27
N LYS A 35 -8.69 12.89 -0.85
CA LYS A 35 -8.71 11.60 -1.54
C LYS A 35 -7.30 11.23 -2.02
N VAL A 36 -7.04 9.94 -2.22
CA VAL A 36 -5.79 9.50 -2.82
C VAL A 36 -5.81 9.83 -4.31
N ALA A 37 -4.76 10.51 -4.79
CA ALA A 37 -4.65 10.90 -6.18
C ALA A 37 -4.68 9.66 -7.10
N GLN A 38 -5.38 9.75 -8.24
CA GLN A 38 -5.48 8.62 -9.16
C GLN A 38 -4.11 8.17 -9.70
N VAL A 39 -3.18 9.12 -9.83
CA VAL A 39 -1.78 8.88 -10.25
C VAL A 39 -0.96 8.09 -9.21
N THR A 40 -1.40 8.00 -7.96
CA THR A 40 -0.73 7.17 -6.95
C THR A 40 -0.93 5.69 -7.28
N LYS A 41 0.17 4.97 -7.44
CA LYS A 41 0.20 3.52 -7.68
C LYS A 41 1.14 2.86 -6.68
N TRP A 42 1.01 1.56 -6.49
CA TRP A 42 1.89 0.77 -5.63
C TRP A 42 2.83 -0.08 -6.47
N THR A 43 4.10 -0.11 -6.10
CA THR A 43 5.14 -0.94 -6.71
C THR A 43 5.68 -1.94 -5.70
N SER A 44 6.03 -3.14 -6.18
CA SER A 44 6.72 -4.15 -5.40
C SER A 44 8.20 -3.79 -5.20
N GLN A 45 8.73 -4.16 -4.05
CA GLN A 45 10.15 -4.16 -3.73
C GLN A 45 10.50 -5.52 -3.08
N GLY A 46 11.47 -6.23 -3.65
CA GLY A 46 11.84 -7.58 -3.26
C GLY A 46 11.46 -8.63 -4.32
N ASN A 47 11.57 -9.91 -3.96
CA ASN A 47 11.37 -11.04 -4.87
C ASN A 47 9.97 -11.65 -4.71
N TYR A 48 9.38 -12.14 -5.81
CA TYR A 48 8.09 -12.84 -5.84
C TYR A 48 6.96 -12.14 -5.05
N VAL A 49 6.94 -10.81 -5.12
CA VAL A 49 5.97 -9.99 -4.37
C VAL A 49 4.62 -10.01 -5.05
N SER A 50 3.58 -10.29 -4.27
CA SER A 50 2.20 -10.11 -4.69
C SER A 50 1.68 -8.77 -4.21
N VAL A 51 1.06 -8.00 -5.10
CA VAL A 51 0.47 -6.69 -4.80
C VAL A 51 -1.00 -6.72 -5.20
N LYS A 52 -1.90 -6.54 -4.22
CA LYS A 52 -3.34 -6.46 -4.44
C LYS A 52 -3.86 -5.20 -3.74
N VAL A 53 -4.07 -4.14 -4.50
CA VAL A 53 -4.58 -2.87 -3.96
C VAL A 53 -5.91 -2.54 -4.60
N HIS A 54 -6.91 -2.31 -3.75
CA HIS A 54 -8.25 -1.91 -4.11
C HIS A 54 -8.47 -0.45 -3.70
N ARG A 55 -8.99 0.35 -4.64
CA ARG A 55 -9.33 1.76 -4.46
C ARG A 55 -10.84 1.93 -4.61
N SER A 56 -11.48 2.64 -3.69
CA SER A 56 -12.88 3.04 -3.84
C SER A 56 -13.05 4.03 -4.99
N GLU A 57 -14.24 4.09 -5.57
CA GLU A 57 -14.54 4.95 -6.71
C GLU A 57 -14.25 6.44 -6.43
N ASP A 58 -14.59 6.91 -5.23
CA ASP A 58 -14.34 8.27 -4.75
C ASP A 58 -12.87 8.53 -4.35
N GLY A 59 -12.02 7.49 -4.32
CA GLY A 59 -10.62 7.57 -3.94
C GLY A 59 -10.36 7.82 -2.45
N THR A 60 -11.38 7.82 -1.59
CA THR A 60 -11.24 8.11 -0.16
C THR A 60 -10.83 6.88 0.66
N ARG A 61 -11.09 5.67 0.14
CA ARG A 61 -10.70 4.41 0.78
C ARG A 61 -9.75 3.61 -0.09
N ILE A 62 -8.65 3.14 0.52
CA ILE A 62 -7.72 2.21 -0.09
C ILE A 62 -7.54 1.00 0.83
N TYR A 63 -7.56 -0.20 0.26
CA TYR A 63 -7.18 -1.43 0.95
C TYR A 63 -6.08 -2.14 0.16
N GLY A 64 -4.98 -2.49 0.82
CA GLY A 64 -3.87 -3.18 0.19
C GLY A 64 -3.51 -4.47 0.92
N ARG A 65 -3.31 -5.55 0.16
CA ARG A 65 -2.61 -6.77 0.59
C ARG A 65 -1.35 -6.96 -0.21
N CYS A 66 -0.25 -7.17 0.49
CA CYS A 66 1.06 -7.07 -0.12
C CYS A 66 2.17 -7.79 0.65
N GLY A 67 3.07 -8.42 -0.10
CA GLY A 67 4.20 -9.16 0.44
C GLY A 67 4.39 -10.50 -0.26
N GLY A 68 4.82 -11.52 0.47
CA GLY A 68 5.21 -12.82 -0.07
C GLY A 68 6.61 -13.22 0.39
N PHE A 69 7.57 -13.26 -0.53
CA PHE A 69 8.91 -13.78 -0.25
C PHE A 69 9.86 -12.68 0.26
N CYS A 70 9.64 -12.24 1.49
CA CYS A 70 10.34 -11.12 2.13
C CYS A 70 10.26 -9.83 1.31
N GLY A 71 9.12 -9.65 0.67
CA GLY A 71 8.82 -8.51 -0.17
C GLY A 71 7.88 -7.54 0.52
N LYS A 72 7.84 -6.33 -0.03
CA LYS A 72 6.86 -5.32 0.34
C LYS A 72 6.38 -4.57 -0.89
N CYS A 73 5.33 -3.80 -0.75
CA CYS A 73 5.03 -2.74 -1.69
C CYS A 73 4.94 -1.41 -0.99
N ILE A 74 5.24 -0.41 -1.79
CA ILE A 74 5.29 0.98 -1.41
C ILE A 74 4.57 1.80 -2.48
N PRO A 75 4.01 2.97 -2.15
CA PRO A 75 3.63 3.93 -3.16
C PRO A 75 4.82 4.21 -4.09
N GLN A 76 4.57 4.35 -5.39
CA GLN A 76 5.61 4.54 -6.40
C GLN A 76 6.58 5.65 -5.99
N ALA A 77 7.88 5.33 -5.92
CA ALA A 77 8.88 6.18 -5.27
C ALA A 77 8.97 7.61 -5.84
N HIS A 78 8.70 7.81 -7.14
CA HIS A 78 8.76 9.14 -7.75
C HIS A 78 7.66 10.09 -7.25
N ASN A 79 6.49 9.55 -6.90
CA ASN A 79 5.32 10.32 -6.49
C ASN A 79 5.00 10.19 -4.99
N GLY A 80 5.40 9.08 -4.37
CA GLY A 80 4.96 8.73 -3.03
C GLY A 80 3.44 8.54 -2.94
N LEU A 81 2.90 8.75 -1.74
CA LEU A 81 1.46 8.78 -1.48
C LEU A 81 0.94 10.21 -1.72
N LEU A 82 0.41 10.46 -2.92
CA LEU A 82 -0.17 11.75 -3.26
C LEU A 82 -1.64 11.79 -2.86
N LEU A 83 -2.02 12.88 -2.21
CA LEU A 83 -3.40 13.20 -1.89
C LEU A 83 -3.84 14.41 -2.70
N THR A 84 -5.11 14.45 -3.07
CA THR A 84 -5.76 15.62 -3.64
C THR A 84 -6.95 16.01 -2.78
N VAL A 85 -7.35 17.26 -2.88
CA VAL A 85 -8.58 17.76 -2.26
C VAL A 85 -9.77 17.34 -3.12
N HIS A 86 -10.88 17.00 -2.48
CA HIS A 86 -12.17 16.78 -3.14
C HIS A 86 -12.74 18.09 -3.66
#